data_AF-A0A157ZGD1-F1
#
_entry.id   AF-A0A157ZGD1-F1
#
_cell.length_a   1.000
_cell.length_b   1.000
_cell.length_c   1.000
_cell.angle_alpha   90.00
_cell.angle_beta   90.00
_cell.angle_gamma   90.00
#
_symmetry.space_group_name_H-M   'P 1'
#
loop_
_entity.id
_entity.type
_entity.pdbx_description
1 polymer ?
#
loop_
_entity_poly.entity_id
_entity_poly.type
_entity_poly.pdbx_seq_one_letter_code
_entity_poly.pdbx_strand_id
1 'polypeptide(L)'
;MENTQENPASQNPTPAEDNARQSADTVNAAAQAPQGAPADAPAAQQAAPNEAEAALAEAQATIATLKEEFLRAKAETENVRRRSQEDVAKAHKFAIENFAENLLPVLDSLEAALADQSSDLTKVREGVELTLRQLTGALEKGRVIAVNPVGEKFDPHRHQAISMVPAEQDPNTVVSVLQKGYVIADRVLRPALVTVAAPK
;
A
#
# COMPACT_ATOMS: atom_id res chain seq x y z
N MET A 1 -49.14 34.80 -7.92
CA MET A 1 -47.78 35.36 -7.77
C MET A 1 -46.81 34.18 -7.85
N GLU A 2 -46.67 33.48 -9.00
CA GLU A 2 -46.43 34.00 -10.36
C GLU A 2 -45.05 34.68 -10.39
N ASN A 3 -44.00 33.94 -10.81
CA ASN A 3 -43.44 33.90 -12.18
C ASN A 3 -42.56 35.14 -12.47
N THR A 4 -41.47 35.10 -13.26
CA THR A 4 -40.86 34.03 -14.05
C THR A 4 -39.41 34.43 -14.46
N GLN A 5 -38.68 33.51 -15.10
CA GLN A 5 -37.54 33.68 -16.04
C GLN A 5 -36.12 33.58 -15.44
N GLU A 6 -35.13 32.86 -16.02
CA GLU A 6 -35.11 31.98 -17.22
C GLU A 6 -34.01 30.89 -17.15
N ASN A 7 -33.96 30.03 -18.18
CA ASN A 7 -33.22 28.76 -18.39
C ASN A 7 -31.82 29.02 -19.06
N PRO A 8 -31.05 28.07 -19.67
CA PRO A 8 -30.78 26.63 -19.43
C PRO A 8 -29.27 26.19 -19.44
N ALA A 9 -29.06 24.89 -19.16
CA ALA A 9 -28.11 23.95 -19.81
C ALA A 9 -26.56 24.07 -19.69
N SER A 10 -25.98 23.06 -19.04
CA SER A 10 -24.92 22.22 -19.66
C SER A 10 -24.90 20.82 -19.00
N GLN A 11 -25.65 19.88 -19.60
CA GLN A 11 -25.38 18.45 -19.46
C GLN A 11 -24.72 18.00 -20.76
N ASN A 12 -23.67 17.18 -20.69
CA ASN A 12 -23.08 16.58 -21.89
C ASN A 12 -22.74 15.10 -21.59
N PRO A 13 -23.64 14.16 -21.93
CA PRO A 13 -23.35 12.73 -21.85
C PRO A 13 -22.51 12.28 -23.06
N THR A 14 -21.77 11.20 -22.89
CA THR A 14 -21.02 10.52 -23.96
C THR A 14 -21.95 9.76 -24.92
N PRO A 15 -21.83 9.95 -26.24
CA PRO A 15 -22.46 9.07 -27.24
C PRO A 15 -21.42 8.42 -28.18
N ALA A 16 -21.60 7.13 -28.50
CA ALA A 16 -21.39 6.52 -29.83
C ALA A 16 -21.22 4.99 -29.72
N GLU A 17 -22.33 4.28 -29.51
CA GLU A 17 -22.56 3.02 -30.23
C GLU A 17 -23.59 3.29 -31.33
N ASP A 18 -23.71 2.34 -32.26
CA ASP A 18 -24.66 2.29 -33.37
C ASP A 18 -24.41 3.25 -34.55
N ASN A 19 -23.80 2.72 -35.62
CA ASN A 19 -23.89 3.28 -36.96
C ASN A 19 -24.06 2.17 -37.99
N ALA A 20 -25.27 1.64 -38.06
CA ALA A 20 -25.72 0.79 -39.14
C ALA A 20 -26.99 1.35 -39.79
N ARG A 21 -26.86 2.17 -40.85
CA ARG A 21 -27.66 2.10 -42.11
C ARG A 21 -27.48 3.30 -43.05
N GLN A 22 -27.59 2.96 -44.35
CA GLN A 22 -28.08 3.80 -45.46
C GLN A 22 -27.27 5.01 -45.92
N SER A 23 -26.63 4.84 -47.08
CA SER A 23 -26.86 5.73 -48.23
C SER A 23 -26.66 4.96 -49.55
N ALA A 24 -27.59 5.14 -50.48
CA ALA A 24 -27.60 4.55 -51.82
C ALA A 24 -27.75 5.68 -52.86
N ASP A 25 -27.37 5.41 -54.12
CA ASP A 25 -27.34 6.34 -55.27
C ASP A 25 -26.43 7.59 -55.09
N THR A 26 -25.64 8.06 -56.07
CA THR A 26 -25.42 7.73 -57.51
C THR A 26 -23.88 7.76 -57.80
N VAL A 27 -23.32 7.54 -58.99
CA VAL A 27 -23.81 7.63 -60.40
C VAL A 27 -23.18 6.51 -61.27
N ASN A 28 -23.44 6.55 -62.58
CA ASN A 28 -23.04 5.57 -63.60
C ASN A 28 -21.99 6.14 -64.58
N ALA A 29 -20.94 5.37 -64.92
CA ALA A 29 -20.10 5.59 -66.11
C ALA A 29 -19.33 4.33 -66.60
N ALA A 30 -20.02 3.49 -67.39
CA ALA A 30 -19.54 2.76 -68.56
C ALA A 30 -18.19 1.97 -68.59
N ALA A 31 -18.35 0.66 -68.85
CA ALA A 31 -17.65 -0.14 -69.88
C ALA A 31 -16.19 -0.63 -69.66
N GLN A 32 -16.02 -1.92 -69.34
CA GLN A 32 -15.78 -2.99 -70.33
C GLN A 32 -15.60 -4.37 -69.67
N ALA A 33 -16.08 -5.43 -70.34
CA ALA A 33 -15.69 -6.82 -70.12
C ALA A 33 -15.08 -7.34 -71.45
N PRO A 34 -14.22 -8.37 -71.44
CA PRO A 34 -14.78 -9.73 -71.37
C PRO A 34 -14.04 -10.75 -70.49
N GLN A 35 -14.80 -11.80 -70.22
CA GLN A 35 -14.54 -13.03 -69.48
C GLN A 35 -13.26 -13.80 -69.85
N GLY A 36 -12.72 -14.56 -68.88
CA GLY A 36 -11.67 -15.56 -69.08
C GLY A 36 -11.37 -16.39 -67.83
N ALA A 37 -12.19 -17.40 -67.56
CA ALA A 37 -11.90 -18.48 -66.60
C ALA A 37 -10.92 -19.51 -67.24
N PRO A 38 -10.23 -20.42 -66.52
CA PRO A 38 -10.62 -20.95 -65.20
C PRO A 38 -9.51 -21.19 -64.15
N ALA A 39 -9.98 -21.52 -62.95
CA ALA A 39 -9.43 -22.46 -61.97
C ALA A 39 -7.90 -22.67 -61.89
N ASP A 40 -7.31 -22.14 -60.82
CA ASP A 40 -6.35 -22.92 -60.03
C ASP A 40 -6.63 -22.71 -58.54
N ALA A 41 -7.32 -23.67 -57.93
CA ALA A 41 -7.51 -23.72 -56.49
C ALA A 41 -6.42 -24.64 -55.92
N PRO A 42 -5.43 -24.13 -55.17
CA PRO A 42 -4.40 -24.98 -54.61
C PRO A 42 -5.08 -26.00 -53.69
N ALA A 43 -4.75 -27.28 -53.91
CA ALA A 43 -5.45 -28.39 -53.30
C ALA A 43 -5.60 -28.21 -51.79
N ALA A 44 -6.86 -28.24 -51.32
CA ALA A 44 -7.12 -28.57 -49.94
C ALA A 44 -6.63 -30.01 -49.74
N GLN A 45 -5.41 -30.14 -49.21
CA GLN A 45 -4.78 -31.42 -48.93
C GLN A 45 -5.71 -32.20 -48.00
N GLN A 46 -6.42 -33.19 -48.56
CA GLN A 46 -7.27 -34.08 -47.80
C GLN A 46 -6.34 -35.00 -47.01
N ALA A 47 -5.95 -34.55 -45.81
CA ALA A 47 -5.39 -35.41 -44.78
C ALA A 47 -6.31 -36.62 -44.65
N ALA A 48 -5.74 -37.83 -44.58
CA ALA A 48 -6.55 -39.03 -44.56
C ALA A 48 -7.47 -39.00 -43.32
N PRO A 49 -8.71 -39.53 -43.37
CA PRO A 49 -9.63 -39.46 -42.24
C PRO A 49 -9.00 -39.98 -40.93
N ASN A 50 -8.14 -41.00 -41.00
CA ASN A 50 -7.35 -41.49 -39.86
C ASN A 50 -6.39 -40.45 -39.24
N GLU A 51 -5.78 -39.56 -40.03
CA GLU A 51 -4.86 -38.53 -39.53
C GLU A 51 -5.62 -37.42 -38.80
N ALA A 52 -6.78 -37.04 -39.32
CA ALA A 52 -7.65 -36.06 -38.68
C ALA A 52 -8.24 -36.60 -37.36
N GLU A 53 -8.67 -37.88 -37.33
CA GLU A 53 -9.15 -38.53 -36.12
C GLU A 53 -8.04 -38.71 -35.07
N ALA A 54 -6.82 -39.07 -35.49
CA ALA A 54 -5.67 -39.18 -34.60
C ALA A 54 -5.30 -37.83 -33.96
N ALA A 55 -5.21 -36.76 -34.76
CA ALA A 55 -4.92 -35.41 -34.27
C ALA A 55 -6.02 -34.89 -33.31
N LEU A 56 -7.28 -35.24 -33.57
CA LEU A 56 -8.40 -34.86 -32.70
C LEU A 56 -8.35 -35.61 -31.36
N ALA A 57 -8.00 -36.90 -31.37
CA ALA A 57 -7.80 -37.70 -30.16
C ALA A 57 -6.60 -37.20 -29.33
N GLU A 58 -5.48 -36.85 -29.98
CA GLU A 58 -4.31 -36.25 -29.31
C GLU A 58 -4.67 -34.91 -28.66
N ALA A 59 -5.32 -34.01 -29.39
CA ALA A 59 -5.76 -32.72 -28.86
C ALA A 59 -6.73 -32.87 -27.67
N GLN A 60 -7.64 -33.86 -27.71
CA GLN A 60 -8.51 -34.16 -26.58
C GLN A 60 -7.74 -34.67 -25.35
N ALA A 61 -6.72 -35.51 -25.55
CA ALA A 61 -5.85 -35.98 -24.47
C ALA A 61 -5.06 -34.82 -23.85
N THR A 62 -4.44 -33.95 -24.67
CA THR A 62 -3.74 -32.75 -24.17
C THR A 62 -4.68 -31.83 -23.38
N ILE A 63 -5.90 -31.61 -23.88
CA ILE A 63 -6.92 -30.81 -23.17
C ILE A 63 -7.30 -31.45 -21.83
N ALA A 64 -7.36 -32.78 -21.74
CA ALA A 64 -7.65 -33.48 -20.48
C ALA A 64 -6.51 -33.27 -19.46
N THR A 65 -5.25 -33.48 -19.87
CA THR A 65 -4.06 -33.23 -19.03
C THR A 65 -4.00 -31.78 -18.56
N LEU A 66 -4.14 -30.81 -19.46
CA LEU A 66 -4.12 -29.38 -19.11
C LEU A 66 -5.26 -28.97 -18.17
N LYS A 67 -6.44 -29.60 -18.27
CA LYS A 67 -7.55 -29.37 -17.33
C LYS A 67 -7.25 -29.93 -15.94
N GLU A 68 -6.62 -31.10 -15.85
CA GLU A 68 -6.21 -31.69 -14.58
C GLU A 68 -5.11 -30.85 -13.90
N GLU A 69 -4.09 -30.45 -14.66
CA GLU A 69 -3.03 -29.54 -14.21
C GLU A 69 -3.60 -28.19 -13.76
N PHE A 70 -4.52 -27.60 -14.53
CA PHE A 70 -5.18 -26.35 -14.17
C PHE A 70 -6.03 -26.47 -12.89
N LEU A 71 -6.81 -27.55 -12.75
CA LEU A 71 -7.61 -27.80 -11.54
C LEU A 71 -6.71 -27.97 -10.31
N ARG A 72 -5.60 -28.70 -10.46
CA ARG A 72 -4.59 -28.87 -9.41
C ARG A 72 -3.93 -27.53 -9.04
N ALA A 73 -3.46 -26.76 -10.01
CA ALA A 73 -2.83 -25.46 -9.80
C ALA A 73 -3.80 -24.45 -9.15
N LYS A 74 -5.08 -24.48 -9.54
CA LYS A 74 -6.14 -23.67 -8.91
C LYS A 74 -6.36 -24.08 -7.45
N ALA A 75 -6.43 -25.38 -7.16
CA ALA A 75 -6.57 -25.88 -5.78
C ALA A 75 -5.35 -25.56 -4.91
N GLU A 76 -4.14 -25.64 -5.47
CA GLU A 76 -2.90 -25.22 -4.80
C GLU A 76 -2.91 -23.72 -4.50
N THR A 77 -3.33 -22.89 -5.47
CA THR A 77 -3.45 -21.43 -5.30
C THR A 77 -4.44 -21.06 -4.20
N GLU A 78 -5.61 -21.71 -4.13
CA GLU A 78 -6.58 -21.49 -3.05
C GLU A 78 -6.07 -21.95 -1.68
N ASN A 79 -5.35 -23.08 -1.62
CA ASN A 79 -4.73 -23.56 -0.40
C ASN A 79 -3.63 -22.61 0.12
N VAL A 80 -2.78 -22.10 -0.79
CA VAL A 80 -1.78 -21.07 -0.46
C VAL A 80 -2.48 -19.79 -0.01
N ARG A 81 -3.49 -19.31 -0.75
CA ARG A 81 -4.27 -18.10 -0.39
C ARG A 81 -4.88 -18.20 1.01
N ARG A 82 -5.55 -19.31 1.33
CA ARG A 82 -6.13 -19.55 2.67
C ARG A 82 -5.03 -19.55 3.75
N ARG A 83 -3.94 -20.29 3.52
CA ARG A 83 -2.81 -20.35 4.46
C ARG A 83 -2.19 -18.97 4.69
N SER A 84 -1.94 -18.20 3.63
CA SER A 84 -1.41 -16.84 3.74
C SER A 84 -2.35 -15.91 4.50
N GLN A 85 -3.68 -16.04 4.36
CA GLN A 85 -4.64 -15.29 5.17
C GLN A 85 -4.58 -15.66 6.65
N GLU A 86 -4.49 -16.95 6.96
CA GLU A 86 -4.31 -17.44 8.34
C GLU A 86 -3.00 -16.96 8.96
N ASP A 87 -1.90 -16.99 8.21
CA ASP A 87 -0.59 -16.59 8.68
C ASP A 87 -0.47 -15.07 8.84
N VAL A 88 -1.08 -14.27 7.95
CA VAL A 88 -1.25 -12.81 8.11
C VAL A 88 -2.12 -12.48 9.33
N ALA A 89 -3.23 -13.19 9.54
CA ALA A 89 -4.09 -12.98 10.70
C ALA A 89 -3.37 -13.30 12.03
N LYS A 90 -2.56 -14.37 12.08
CA LYS A 90 -1.68 -14.67 13.22
C LYS A 90 -0.64 -13.58 13.41
N ALA A 91 0.06 -13.18 12.36
CA ALA A 91 1.09 -12.15 12.42
C ALA A 91 0.55 -10.81 12.96
N HIS A 92 -0.67 -10.41 12.56
CA HIS A 92 -1.34 -9.24 13.14
C HIS A 92 -1.75 -9.46 14.61
N LYS A 93 -2.31 -10.62 14.96
CA LYS A 93 -2.75 -10.93 16.32
C LYS A 93 -1.60 -10.90 17.34
N PHE A 94 -0.41 -11.36 16.94
CA PHE A 94 0.77 -11.46 17.78
C PHE A 94 1.84 -10.38 17.46
N ALA A 95 1.50 -9.37 16.65
CA ALA A 95 2.45 -8.33 16.19
C ALA A 95 3.14 -7.56 17.32
N ILE A 96 2.49 -7.45 18.48
CA ILE A 96 2.98 -6.72 19.66
C ILE A 96 3.56 -7.63 20.75
N GLU A 97 3.60 -8.95 20.56
CA GLU A 97 3.97 -9.93 21.60
C GLU A 97 5.34 -9.62 22.23
N ASN A 98 6.41 -9.64 21.43
CA ASN A 98 7.77 -9.28 21.85
C ASN A 98 7.87 -7.84 22.41
N PHE A 99 7.05 -6.89 21.92
CA PHE A 99 7.03 -5.53 22.47
C PHE A 99 6.41 -5.49 23.87
N ALA A 100 5.31 -6.21 24.09
CA ALA A 100 4.66 -6.33 25.39
C ALA A 100 5.56 -7.07 26.39
N GLU A 101 6.20 -8.17 25.99
CA GLU A 101 7.18 -8.90 26.81
C GLU A 101 8.32 -7.99 27.30
N ASN A 102 8.86 -7.13 26.43
CA ASN A 102 9.91 -6.18 26.82
C ASN A 102 9.42 -5.05 27.75
N LEU A 103 8.11 -4.81 27.84
CA LEU A 103 7.53 -3.83 28.76
C LEU A 103 7.18 -4.41 30.13
N LEU A 104 7.04 -5.73 30.29
CA LEU A 104 6.73 -6.36 31.58
C LEU A 104 7.71 -5.96 32.70
N PRO A 105 9.05 -5.95 32.52
CA PRO A 105 9.98 -5.53 33.57
C PRO A 105 9.81 -4.07 34.03
N VAL A 106 9.25 -3.21 33.17
CA VAL A 106 8.92 -1.82 33.50
C VAL A 106 7.70 -1.76 34.40
N LEU A 107 6.68 -2.59 34.12
CA LEU A 107 5.50 -2.75 34.98
C LEU A 107 5.90 -3.31 36.34
N ASP A 108 6.67 -4.41 36.37
CA ASP A 108 7.18 -5.03 37.59
C ASP A 108 7.93 -4.02 38.48
N SER A 109 8.76 -3.17 37.87
CA SER A 109 9.52 -2.13 38.58
C SER A 109 8.65 -0.99 39.11
N LEU A 110 7.54 -0.65 38.42
CA LEU A 110 6.55 0.32 38.91
C LEU A 110 5.71 -0.26 40.05
N GLU A 111 5.29 -1.53 39.96
CA GLU A 111 4.57 -2.22 41.03
C GLU A 111 5.43 -2.35 42.29
N ALA A 112 6.71 -2.70 42.14
CA ALA A 112 7.67 -2.73 43.24
C ALA A 112 7.85 -1.34 43.89
N ALA A 113 7.89 -0.27 43.08
CA ALA A 113 8.00 1.11 43.59
C ALA A 113 6.74 1.58 44.34
N LEU A 114 5.55 1.07 44.00
CA LEU A 114 4.30 1.34 44.72
C LEU A 114 4.15 0.53 46.01
N ALA A 115 4.83 -0.63 46.10
CA ALA A 115 4.85 -1.44 47.31
C ALA A 115 5.80 -0.88 48.38
N ASP A 116 6.85 -0.16 48.00
CA ASP A 116 7.78 0.47 48.94
C ASP A 116 7.06 1.47 49.86
N GLN A 117 7.35 1.37 51.15
CA GLN A 117 6.83 2.25 52.20
C GLN A 117 7.87 3.28 52.66
N SER A 118 9.05 3.32 52.03
CA SER A 118 10.08 4.30 52.36
C SER A 118 9.66 5.70 51.90
N SER A 119 9.76 6.68 52.81
CA SER A 119 9.49 8.09 52.53
C SER A 119 10.70 8.84 51.96
N ASP A 120 11.69 8.11 51.45
CA ASP A 120 12.95 8.64 50.94
C ASP A 120 12.82 9.03 49.46
N LEU A 121 12.52 10.31 49.23
CA LEU A 121 12.39 10.90 47.88
C LEU A 121 13.63 10.71 47.00
N THR A 122 14.81 10.47 47.59
CA THR A 122 16.06 10.20 46.86
C THR A 122 15.97 8.83 46.19
N LYS A 123 15.60 7.80 46.95
CA LYS A 123 15.43 6.43 46.45
C LYS A 123 14.28 6.33 45.44
N VAL A 124 13.18 7.04 45.69
CA VAL A 124 12.07 7.13 44.72
C VAL A 124 12.57 7.72 43.40
N ARG A 125 13.38 8.78 43.43
CA ARG A 125 13.97 9.38 42.21
C ARG A 125 14.92 8.43 41.49
N GLU A 126 15.80 7.74 42.21
CA GLU A 126 16.72 6.74 41.65
C GLU A 126 15.97 5.57 41.01
N GLY A 127 14.91 5.07 41.67
CA GLY A 127 14.02 4.03 41.14
C GLY A 127 13.31 4.47 39.86
N VAL A 128 12.72 5.67 39.85
CA VAL A 128 12.09 6.25 38.64
C VAL A 128 13.09 6.40 37.49
N GLU A 129 14.34 6.80 37.78
CA GLU A 129 15.40 6.90 36.76
C GLU A 129 15.84 5.52 36.23
N LEU A 130 15.84 4.48 37.07
CA LEU A 130 16.07 3.10 36.65
C LEU A 130 14.92 2.59 35.75
N THR A 131 13.67 2.78 36.16
CA THR A 131 12.48 2.42 35.38
C THR A 131 12.44 3.16 34.04
N LEU A 132 12.82 4.45 33.99
CA LEU A 132 12.92 5.21 32.74
C LEU A 132 14.00 4.65 31.80
N ARG A 133 15.14 4.20 32.34
CA ARG A 133 16.18 3.52 31.56
C ARG A 133 15.70 2.17 31.01
N GLN A 134 15.01 1.35 31.81
CA GLN A 134 14.39 0.11 31.35
C GLN A 134 13.38 0.36 30.23
N LEU A 135 12.47 1.33 30.41
CA LEU A 135 11.47 1.71 29.41
C LEU A 135 12.11 2.18 28.10
N THR A 136 13.18 2.99 28.19
CA THR A 136 13.92 3.45 27.00
C THR A 136 14.54 2.28 26.25
N GLY A 137 15.18 1.34 26.95
CA GLY A 137 15.72 0.12 26.34
C GLY A 137 14.65 -0.82 25.77
N ALA A 138 13.47 -0.90 26.38
CA ALA A 138 12.33 -1.66 25.86
C ALA A 138 11.80 -1.07 24.54
N LEU A 139 11.69 0.27 24.47
CA LEU A 139 11.34 0.99 23.24
C LEU A 139 12.37 0.76 22.14
N GLU A 140 13.67 0.86 22.45
CA GLU A 140 14.76 0.66 21.49
C GLU A 140 14.77 -0.77 20.90
N LYS A 141 14.58 -1.81 21.73
CA LYS A 141 14.38 -3.19 21.26
C LYS A 141 13.15 -3.33 20.35
N GLY A 142 12.07 -2.59 20.66
CA GLY A 142 10.88 -2.45 19.81
C GLY A 142 11.12 -1.67 18.50
N ARG A 143 12.36 -1.25 18.21
CA ARG A 143 12.75 -0.34 17.11
C ARG A 143 12.12 1.05 17.21
N VAL A 144 11.71 1.46 18.42
CA VAL A 144 11.18 2.80 18.71
C VAL A 144 12.31 3.68 19.22
N ILE A 145 12.72 4.67 18.42
CA ILE A 145 13.89 5.52 18.67
C ILE A 145 13.42 6.96 18.96
N ALA A 146 14.01 7.57 19.99
CA ALA A 146 13.73 8.97 20.35
C ALA A 146 14.36 9.96 19.36
N VAL A 147 13.62 10.99 18.99
CA VAL A 147 14.06 12.10 18.14
C VAL A 147 14.24 13.34 19.02
N ASN A 148 15.49 13.77 19.20
CA ASN A 148 15.87 14.89 20.08
C ASN A 148 16.87 15.84 19.37
N PRO A 149 16.42 16.56 18.33
CA PRO A 149 17.27 17.23 17.33
C PRO A 149 17.89 18.56 17.80
N VAL A 150 18.31 18.68 19.05
CA VAL A 150 18.88 19.94 19.58
C VAL A 150 20.17 20.28 18.83
N GLY A 151 20.21 21.45 18.17
CA GLY A 151 21.33 21.88 17.33
C GLY A 151 21.32 21.35 15.91
N GLU A 152 20.37 20.47 15.54
CA GLU A 152 20.21 19.97 14.17
C GLU A 152 19.37 20.94 13.31
N LYS A 153 19.42 20.79 11.98
CA LYS A 153 18.52 21.51 11.08
C LYS A 153 17.07 21.02 11.24
N PHE A 154 16.13 21.95 11.11
CA PHE A 154 14.70 21.65 11.17
C PHE A 154 14.26 20.82 9.95
N ASP A 155 13.77 19.60 10.20
CA ASP A 155 13.14 18.73 9.20
C ASP A 155 11.61 18.68 9.45
N PRO A 156 10.77 19.23 8.54
CA PRO A 156 9.32 19.20 8.67
C PRO A 156 8.71 17.80 8.76
N HIS A 157 9.40 16.74 8.30
CA HIS A 157 8.87 15.38 8.35
C HIS A 157 8.94 14.79 9.76
N ARG A 158 9.91 15.22 10.57
CA ARG A 158 10.21 14.65 11.90
C ARG A 158 9.99 15.64 13.04
N HIS A 159 10.00 16.94 12.76
CA HIS A 159 9.95 18.01 13.76
C HIS A 159 8.74 18.92 13.53
N GLN A 160 8.13 19.40 14.62
CA GLN A 160 7.03 20.36 14.62
C GLN A 160 7.49 21.63 15.34
N ALA A 161 7.75 22.69 14.59
CA ALA A 161 8.12 23.99 15.15
C ALA A 161 6.89 24.66 15.78
N ILE A 162 6.97 25.01 17.08
CA ILE A 162 5.89 25.72 17.79
C ILE A 162 6.11 27.23 17.81
N SER A 163 7.36 27.68 17.73
CA SER A 163 7.74 29.08 17.75
C SER A 163 9.15 29.26 17.18
N MET A 164 9.43 30.48 16.72
CA MET A 164 10.79 30.93 16.41
C MET A 164 11.30 31.75 17.59
N VAL A 165 12.56 31.54 17.98
CA VAL A 165 13.20 32.30 19.06
C VAL A 165 14.49 32.97 18.56
N PRO A 166 14.85 34.17 19.07
CA PRO A 166 16.17 34.74 18.84
C PRO A 166 17.24 33.80 19.42
N ALA A 167 18.20 33.40 18.60
CA ALA A 167 19.28 32.51 19.00
C ALA A 167 20.54 32.80 18.16
N GLU A 168 21.71 32.39 18.66
CA GLU A 168 22.98 32.57 17.95
C GLU A 168 23.18 31.60 16.78
N GLN A 169 22.46 30.47 16.78
CA GLN A 169 22.55 29.46 15.73
C GLN A 169 22.03 30.00 14.39
N ASP A 170 22.43 29.35 13.30
CA ASP A 170 21.92 29.66 11.96
C ASP A 170 20.39 29.56 11.90
N PRO A 171 19.71 30.36 11.06
CA PRO A 171 18.28 30.22 10.80
C PRO A 171 17.87 28.78 10.43
N ASN A 172 16.64 28.41 10.80
CA ASN A 172 16.08 27.05 10.64
C ASN A 172 16.87 25.93 11.34
N THR A 173 17.63 26.26 12.40
CA THR A 173 18.24 25.28 13.32
C THR A 173 17.36 25.12 14.54
N VAL A 174 17.24 23.91 15.09
CA VAL A 174 16.48 23.65 16.32
C VAL A 174 17.25 24.15 17.53
N VAL A 175 16.63 25.03 18.32
CA VAL A 175 17.24 25.65 19.52
C VAL A 175 16.97 24.80 20.75
N SER A 176 15.73 24.34 20.92
CA SER A 176 15.33 23.47 22.02
C SER A 176 14.19 22.53 21.63
N VAL A 177 14.14 21.38 22.31
CA VAL A 177 13.09 20.36 22.16
C VAL A 177 12.23 20.39 23.42
N LEU A 178 10.97 20.79 23.31
CA LEU A 178 10.04 20.79 24.44
C LEU A 178 9.48 19.40 24.70
N GLN A 179 9.29 18.60 23.66
CA GLN A 179 8.81 17.23 23.75
C GLN A 179 9.51 16.38 22.69
N LYS A 180 10.25 15.36 23.13
CA LYS A 180 10.96 14.43 22.23
C LYS A 180 9.98 13.79 21.24
N GLY A 181 10.39 13.71 19.98
CA GLY A 181 9.70 12.90 18.98
C GLY A 181 10.05 11.42 19.14
N TYR A 182 9.33 10.56 18.44
CA TYR A 182 9.63 9.13 18.36
C TYR A 182 9.33 8.60 16.96
N VAL A 183 10.22 7.74 16.45
CA VAL A 183 10.04 6.97 15.21
C VAL A 183 9.99 5.49 15.53
N ILE A 184 9.26 4.69 14.75
CA ILE A 184 9.35 3.23 14.74
C ILE A 184 9.89 2.77 13.39
N ALA A 185 11.10 2.21 13.39
CA ALA A 185 11.92 2.11 12.18
C ALA A 185 11.90 3.46 11.41
N ASP A 186 11.40 3.48 10.17
CA ASP A 186 11.37 4.66 9.31
C ASP A 186 10.12 5.54 9.49
N ARG A 187 9.12 5.09 10.26
CA ARG A 187 7.83 5.79 10.41
C ARG A 187 7.80 6.68 11.66
N VAL A 188 7.44 7.95 11.50
CA VAL A 188 7.20 8.85 12.63
C VAL A 188 5.94 8.44 13.40
N LEU A 189 6.08 8.21 14.70
CA LEU A 189 4.98 8.01 15.65
C LEU A 189 4.50 9.33 16.23
N ARG A 190 5.44 10.21 16.57
CA ARG A 190 5.18 11.57 17.08
C ARG A 190 6.34 12.47 16.65
N PRO A 191 6.09 13.64 16.03
CA PRO A 191 7.15 14.59 15.73
C PRO A 191 7.75 15.17 17.02
N ALA A 192 9.00 15.63 16.95
CA ALA A 192 9.61 16.39 18.05
C ALA A 192 9.03 17.81 18.07
N LEU A 193 8.48 18.27 19.20
CA LEU A 193 8.02 19.65 19.35
C LEU A 193 9.20 20.54 19.71
N VAL A 194 9.50 21.51 18.85
CA VAL A 194 10.76 22.26 18.88
C VAL A 194 10.55 23.78 18.77
N THR A 195 11.50 24.53 19.32
CA THR A 195 11.73 25.92 18.90
C THR A 195 12.83 25.96 17.84
N VAL A 196 12.72 26.89 16.88
CA VAL A 196 13.74 27.06 15.84
C VAL A 196 14.32 28.47 15.85
N ALA A 197 15.56 28.62 15.41
CA ALA A 197 16.25 29.90 15.34
C ALA A 197 15.55 30.80 14.31
N ALA A 198 15.15 31.99 14.76
CA ALA A 198 14.56 33.02 13.91
C ALA A 198 15.54 33.45 12.79
N PRO A 199 15.04 33.92 11.63
CA PRO A 199 15.89 34.63 10.67
C PRO A 199 16.52 35.87 11.31
N LYS A 200 17.75 36.20 10.89
CA LYS A 200 18.50 37.39 11.29
C LYS A 200 18.01 38.63 10.56
#